data_AF-A0A438GSB8-F1
#
_entry.id   AF-A0A438GSB8-F1
#
_cell.length_a   1.000
_cell.length_b   1.000
_cell.length_c   1.000
_cell.angle_alpha   90.00
_cell.angle_beta   90.00
_cell.angle_gamma   90.00
#
_symmetry.space_group_name_H-M   'P 1'
#
loop_
_entity.id
_entity.type
_entity.pdbx_description
1 polymer ?
#
loop_
_entity_poly.entity_id
_entity_poly.type
_entity_poly.pdbx_seq_one_letter_code
_entity_poly.pdbx_strand_id
1 'polypeptide(L)'
;MERKRVGGGPVKLELGMESGFGNPLGRNGILTWVIFLLWWAWTGSVDCLLGRIPGVPLPEKPSTEDLTEIQNWKWNARKAKKINQERHSLRCDTEIKLSVARKMKDEEGFYYPHNLDFRGRAYPMHPHLNHLSSDLCRGVLEFAEGRPLGKSGLRWLKIQLANLYAGGVEKLSYDGRLAFVDNHLDDVFDSADNPLNGNRWWLTAEDPFQCLAACINLSEALRSSSPHTVISHLPIHQVSV
;
A
#
# COMPACT_ATOMS: atom_id res chain seq x y z
N MET A 1 -29.91 -39.32 3.10
CA MET A 1 -29.85 -39.87 4.47
C MET A 1 -28.51 -40.57 4.56
N GLU A 2 -27.51 -40.01 5.23
CA GLU A 2 -27.39 -40.03 6.68
C GLU A 2 -26.59 -38.80 7.15
N ARG A 3 -27.11 -38.06 8.13
CA ARG A 3 -26.39 -36.98 8.82
C ARG A 3 -25.68 -37.61 10.02
N LYS A 4 -24.35 -37.58 10.05
CA LYS A 4 -23.60 -37.60 11.32
C LYS A 4 -22.89 -36.26 11.48
N ARG A 5 -23.37 -35.48 12.45
CA ARG A 5 -22.68 -34.31 13.01
C ARG A 5 -21.74 -34.83 14.09
N VAL A 6 -20.43 -34.62 13.93
CA VAL A 6 -19.46 -34.70 15.04
C VAL A 6 -18.38 -33.65 14.81
N GLY A 7 -18.15 -32.81 15.81
CA GLY A 7 -16.91 -32.04 15.99
C GLY A 7 -16.85 -30.68 15.27
N GLY A 8 -16.97 -29.60 16.04
CA GLY A 8 -16.67 -28.24 15.58
C GLY A 8 -15.17 -28.02 15.44
N GLY A 9 -14.77 -27.65 14.23
CA GLY A 9 -13.46 -27.18 13.80
C GLY A 9 -13.61 -26.67 12.36
N PRO A 10 -12.81 -25.69 11.91
CA PRO A 10 -12.96 -25.14 10.57
C PRO A 10 -12.79 -26.26 9.52
N VAL A 11 -13.78 -26.37 8.63
CA VAL A 11 -13.76 -27.30 7.51
C VAL A 11 -12.61 -26.92 6.59
N LYS A 12 -11.56 -27.74 6.59
CA LYS A 12 -10.45 -27.65 5.64
C LYS A 12 -10.99 -28.11 4.28
N LEU A 13 -11.30 -27.17 3.41
CA LEU A 13 -11.56 -27.45 1.99
C LEU A 13 -10.21 -27.77 1.34
N GLU A 14 -9.79 -29.03 1.44
CA GLU A 14 -8.76 -29.58 0.56
C GLU A 14 -9.37 -29.79 -0.83
N LEU A 15 -9.38 -28.72 -1.62
CA LEU A 15 -9.50 -28.84 -3.08
C LEU A 15 -8.15 -29.35 -3.58
N GLY A 16 -8.09 -30.65 -3.82
CA GLY A 16 -6.93 -31.32 -4.39
C GLY A 16 -6.55 -30.73 -5.75
N MET A 17 -5.43 -30.04 -5.78
CA MET A 17 -4.51 -30.04 -6.91
C MET A 17 -3.13 -30.38 -6.34
N GLU A 18 -2.86 -31.67 -6.17
CA GLU A 18 -1.50 -32.18 -6.12
C GLU A 18 -0.88 -31.94 -7.51
N SER A 19 -0.35 -30.75 -7.73
CA SER A 19 0.72 -30.54 -8.70
C SER A 19 2.03 -30.56 -7.92
N GLY A 20 3.03 -31.26 -8.43
CA GLY A 20 4.32 -31.56 -7.77
C GLY A 20 5.22 -30.36 -7.46
N PHE A 21 4.66 -29.17 -7.29
CA PHE A 21 5.27 -28.04 -6.61
C PHE A 21 4.62 -27.96 -5.23
N GLY A 22 5.28 -28.53 -4.21
CA GLY A 22 4.85 -28.34 -2.82
C GLY A 22 4.60 -26.85 -2.57
N ASN A 23 3.46 -26.52 -1.96
CA ASN A 23 2.91 -25.16 -1.80
C ASN A 23 4.04 -24.12 -1.59
N PRO A 24 4.55 -23.46 -2.66
CA PRO A 24 5.80 -22.70 -2.58
C PRO A 24 5.59 -21.31 -1.99
N LEU A 25 4.34 -21.00 -1.64
CA LEU A 25 3.87 -19.74 -1.12
C LEU A 25 3.53 -19.99 0.36
N GLY A 26 4.48 -19.73 1.25
CA GLY A 26 4.24 -19.70 2.70
C GLY A 26 3.16 -18.67 3.09
N ARG A 27 3.00 -18.37 4.39
CA ARG A 27 2.08 -17.30 4.82
C ARG A 27 2.50 -16.00 4.13
N ASN A 28 1.59 -15.40 3.36
CA ASN A 28 1.91 -14.37 2.37
C ASN A 28 1.70 -12.94 2.89
N GLY A 29 1.33 -12.75 4.15
CA GLY A 29 0.98 -11.41 4.66
C GLY A 29 0.93 -11.30 6.17
N ILE A 30 1.62 -10.32 6.74
CA ILE A 30 1.29 -9.62 7.99
C ILE A 30 1.07 -8.14 7.63
N LEU A 31 0.40 -7.38 8.51
CA LEU A 31 0.19 -5.95 8.33
C LEU A 31 1.20 -5.11 9.12
N THR A 32 1.79 -4.12 8.47
CA THR A 32 2.67 -3.16 9.15
C THR A 32 1.84 -2.25 10.06
N TRP A 33 1.91 -2.49 11.36
CA TRP A 33 1.17 -1.74 12.37
C TRP A 33 1.47 -0.24 12.35
N VAL A 34 2.70 0.15 12.01
CA VAL A 34 3.16 1.55 12.01
C VAL A 34 2.45 2.35 10.91
N ILE A 35 2.44 1.88 9.66
CA ILE A 35 1.80 2.59 8.55
C ILE A 35 0.28 2.65 8.74
N PHE A 36 -0.30 1.57 9.27
CA PHE A 36 -1.71 1.52 9.61
C PHE A 36 -2.08 2.55 10.71
N LEU A 37 -1.29 2.65 11.79
CA LEU A 37 -1.51 3.59 12.89
C LEU A 37 -1.21 5.04 12.51
N LEU A 38 -0.18 5.30 11.70
CA LEU A 38 0.15 6.63 11.20
C LEU A 38 -0.96 7.15 10.31
N TRP A 39 -1.44 6.31 9.40
CA TRP A 39 -2.58 6.68 8.58
C TRP A 39 -3.85 6.85 9.41
N TRP A 40 -4.07 6.04 10.45
CA TRP A 40 -5.17 6.24 11.39
C TRP A 40 -5.04 7.52 12.21
N ALA A 41 -3.86 7.86 12.75
CA ALA A 41 -3.63 9.10 13.49
C ALA A 41 -3.83 10.33 12.59
N TRP A 42 -3.49 10.20 11.31
CA TRP A 42 -3.69 11.22 10.29
C TRP A 42 -5.14 11.34 9.80
N THR A 43 -5.91 10.25 9.85
CA THR A 43 -7.35 10.25 9.48
C THR A 43 -8.29 10.44 10.69
N GLY A 44 -7.78 10.25 11.90
CA GLY A 44 -8.46 10.45 13.18
C GLY A 44 -8.33 11.88 13.72
N SER A 45 -7.34 12.65 13.24
CA SER A 45 -7.39 14.11 13.23
C SER A 45 -8.10 14.56 11.95
N VAL A 46 -9.19 15.28 12.14
CA VAL A 46 -10.25 15.70 11.20
C VAL A 46 -9.85 16.20 9.79
N ASP A 47 -8.55 16.37 9.45
CA ASP A 47 -8.18 17.25 8.34
C ASP A 47 -7.04 16.80 7.39
N CYS A 48 -6.74 15.49 7.25
CA CYS A 48 -5.77 15.11 6.22
C CYS A 48 -6.10 13.85 5.41
N LEU A 49 -6.12 14.09 4.09
CA LEU A 49 -6.33 13.25 2.90
C LEU A 49 -7.56 12.33 2.80
N LEU A 50 -8.18 11.88 3.89
CA LEU A 50 -9.49 11.19 3.86
C LEU A 50 -10.52 11.76 4.85
N GLY A 51 -10.07 12.51 5.85
CA GLY A 51 -10.91 13.46 6.59
C GLY A 51 -11.54 14.44 5.60
N ARG A 52 -12.79 14.84 5.84
CA ARG A 52 -13.71 15.50 4.88
C ARG A 52 -13.07 16.65 4.10
N ILE A 53 -12.30 16.38 3.03
CA ILE A 53 -12.02 17.39 2.00
C ILE A 53 -13.41 17.84 1.56
N PRO A 54 -13.76 19.13 1.75
CA PRO A 54 -15.06 19.63 1.38
C PRO A 54 -15.31 19.24 -0.07
N GLY A 55 -16.53 18.78 -0.36
CA GLY A 55 -16.93 18.59 -1.75
C GLY A 55 -16.63 19.88 -2.52
N VAL A 56 -16.22 19.76 -3.77
CA VAL A 56 -16.14 20.92 -4.65
C VAL A 56 -17.53 21.56 -4.65
N PRO A 57 -17.66 22.84 -4.26
CA PRO A 57 -18.96 23.48 -4.19
C PRO A 57 -19.61 23.47 -5.57
N LEU A 58 -20.93 23.27 -5.60
CA LEU A 58 -21.67 23.37 -6.86
C LEU A 58 -21.74 24.85 -7.24
N PRO A 59 -21.44 25.22 -8.50
CA PRO A 59 -21.58 26.59 -8.93
C PRO A 59 -23.05 27.00 -8.86
N GLU A 60 -23.30 28.22 -8.41
CA GLU A 60 -24.65 28.79 -8.37
C GLU A 60 -25.22 28.91 -9.77
N LYS A 61 -26.51 28.64 -9.90
CA LYS A 61 -27.20 28.76 -11.18
C LYS A 61 -27.28 30.25 -11.55
N PRO A 62 -26.81 30.65 -12.75
CA PRO A 62 -26.94 32.04 -13.18
C PRO A 62 -28.42 32.41 -13.29
N SER A 63 -28.76 33.65 -12.92
CA SER A 63 -30.12 34.21 -13.05
C SER A 63 -30.43 34.72 -14.46
N THR A 64 -29.45 34.72 -15.35
CA THR A 64 -29.54 35.20 -16.72
C THR A 64 -30.22 34.17 -17.63
N GLU A 65 -30.84 34.64 -18.72
CA GLU A 65 -31.38 33.80 -19.79
C GLU A 65 -30.35 33.49 -20.89
N ASP A 66 -29.11 33.99 -20.75
CA ASP A 66 -28.05 33.74 -21.72
C ASP A 66 -27.75 32.23 -21.79
N LEU A 67 -28.02 31.65 -22.96
CA LEU A 67 -27.80 30.24 -23.24
C LEU A 67 -26.35 29.83 -23.05
N THR A 68 -25.38 30.73 -23.30
CA THR A 68 -23.95 30.44 -23.16
C THR A 68 -23.53 30.34 -21.70
N GLU A 69 -23.99 31.26 -20.85
CA GLU A 69 -23.76 31.23 -19.40
C GLU A 69 -24.43 30.02 -18.74
N ILE A 70 -25.67 29.70 -19.14
CA ILE A 70 -26.37 28.50 -18.68
C ILE A 70 -25.60 27.23 -19.09
N GLN A 71 -25.05 27.18 -20.29
CA GLN A 71 -24.28 26.04 -20.77
C GLN A 71 -22.96 25.88 -20.00
N ASN A 72 -22.23 26.97 -19.77
CA ASN A 72 -21.02 26.99 -18.97
C ASN A 72 -21.29 26.56 -17.52
N TRP A 73 -22.37 27.05 -16.91
CA TRP A 73 -22.81 26.61 -15.60
C TRP A 73 -23.10 25.10 -15.57
N LYS A 74 -23.87 24.57 -16.55
CA LYS A 74 -24.16 23.12 -16.64
C LYS A 74 -22.88 22.30 -16.70
N TRP A 75 -21.89 22.73 -17.48
CA TRP A 75 -20.60 22.04 -17.59
C TRP A 75 -19.83 22.04 -16.26
N ASN A 76 -19.71 23.21 -15.63
CA ASN A 76 -19.02 23.34 -14.34
C ASN A 76 -19.72 22.57 -13.22
N ALA A 77 -21.06 22.60 -13.17
CA ALA A 77 -21.85 21.83 -12.22
C ALA A 77 -21.68 20.32 -12.41
N ARG A 78 -21.65 19.83 -13.65
CA ARG A 78 -21.37 18.42 -13.96
C ARG A 78 -19.96 18.03 -13.53
N LYS A 79 -18.97 18.88 -13.79
CA LYS A 79 -17.57 18.65 -13.38
C LYS A 79 -17.45 18.56 -11.86
N ALA A 80 -18.05 19.49 -11.12
CA ALA A 80 -18.06 19.46 -9.66
C ALA A 80 -18.76 18.21 -9.09
N LYS A 81 -19.93 17.84 -9.64
CA LYS A 81 -20.64 16.60 -9.28
C LYS A 81 -19.78 15.35 -9.52
N LYS A 82 -19.14 15.26 -10.68
CA LYS A 82 -18.26 14.15 -11.04
C LYS A 82 -17.11 14.00 -10.05
N ILE A 83 -16.40 15.09 -9.75
CA ILE A 83 -15.29 15.09 -8.77
C ILE A 83 -15.77 14.63 -7.40
N ASN A 84 -16.94 15.11 -6.94
CA ASN A 84 -17.48 14.71 -5.64
C ASN A 84 -17.88 13.23 -5.60
N GLN A 85 -18.46 12.70 -6.67
CA GLN A 85 -18.80 11.28 -6.80
C GLN A 85 -17.54 10.41 -6.81
N GLU A 86 -16.52 10.78 -7.60
CA GLU A 86 -15.23 10.06 -7.66
C GLU A 86 -14.53 10.03 -6.29
N ARG A 87 -14.47 11.18 -5.60
CA ARG A 87 -13.93 11.27 -4.25
C ARG A 87 -14.70 10.40 -3.25
N HIS A 88 -16.02 10.38 -3.34
CA HIS A 88 -16.85 9.54 -2.47
C HIS A 88 -16.57 8.06 -2.70
N SER A 89 -16.54 7.61 -3.96
CA SER A 89 -16.22 6.22 -4.31
C SER A 89 -14.83 5.82 -3.82
N LEU A 90 -13.82 6.67 -4.00
CA LEU A 90 -12.46 6.40 -3.53
C LEU A 90 -12.38 6.28 -2.00
N ARG A 91 -13.13 7.12 -1.27
CA ARG A 91 -13.22 7.03 0.20
C ARG A 91 -13.83 5.70 0.64
N CYS A 92 -14.94 5.30 0.03
CA CYS A 92 -15.60 4.03 0.37
C CYS A 92 -14.68 2.83 0.10
N ASP A 93 -14.00 2.79 -1.06
CA ASP A 93 -13.03 1.73 -1.38
C ASP A 93 -11.90 1.65 -0.34
N THR A 94 -11.37 2.81 0.00
CA THR A 94 -10.28 2.95 0.98
C THR A 94 -10.71 2.53 2.38
N GLU A 95 -11.92 2.89 2.81
CA GLU A 95 -12.49 2.51 4.10
C GLU A 95 -12.70 0.99 4.20
N ILE A 96 -13.15 0.34 3.12
CA ILE A 96 -13.30 -1.11 3.06
C ILE A 96 -11.93 -1.79 3.20
N LYS A 97 -10.90 -1.34 2.46
CA LYS A 97 -9.53 -1.84 2.56
C LYS A 97 -8.99 -1.75 3.99
N LEU A 98 -9.18 -0.59 4.62
CA LEU A 98 -8.82 -0.35 6.02
C LEU A 98 -9.60 -1.22 7.01
N SER A 99 -10.89 -1.46 6.75
CA SER A 99 -11.73 -2.32 7.59
C SER A 99 -11.24 -3.77 7.55
N VAL A 100 -10.86 -4.27 6.37
CA VAL A 100 -10.22 -5.58 6.24
C VAL A 100 -8.88 -5.60 6.97
N ALA A 101 -8.02 -4.60 6.75
CA ALA A 101 -6.72 -4.53 7.41
C ALA A 101 -6.85 -4.58 8.94
N ARG A 102 -7.81 -3.83 9.50
CA ARG A 102 -8.12 -3.84 10.95
C ARG A 102 -8.48 -5.23 11.49
N LYS A 103 -9.20 -6.03 10.71
CA LYS A 103 -9.61 -7.37 11.14
C LYS A 103 -8.46 -8.36 11.09
N MET A 104 -7.50 -8.15 10.19
CA MET A 104 -6.37 -9.06 9.98
C MET A 104 -5.13 -8.68 10.80
N LYS A 105 -5.12 -7.52 11.48
CA LYS A 105 -3.93 -6.95 12.15
C LYS A 105 -3.36 -7.84 13.27
N ASP A 106 -4.23 -8.56 13.97
CA ASP A 106 -3.89 -9.38 15.14
C ASP A 106 -3.60 -10.83 14.74
N GLU A 107 -3.75 -11.17 13.45
CA GLU A 107 -3.45 -12.50 12.92
C GLU A 107 -1.93 -12.65 12.73
N GLU A 108 -1.38 -13.81 13.06
CA GLU A 108 0.04 -14.14 12.85
C GLU A 108 0.43 -14.15 11.36
N GLY A 109 -0.56 -14.30 10.48
CA GLY A 109 -0.40 -14.10 9.05
C GLY A 109 -1.48 -14.80 8.23
N PHE A 110 -1.64 -14.40 6.99
CA PHE A 110 -2.70 -14.91 6.11
C PHE A 110 -2.19 -15.26 4.71
N TYR A 111 -3.03 -15.98 3.96
CA TYR A 111 -2.74 -16.42 2.59
C TYR A 111 -3.70 -15.76 1.60
N TYR A 112 -3.18 -15.47 0.41
CA TYR A 112 -3.98 -15.11 -0.75
C TYR A 112 -4.18 -16.34 -1.63
N PRO A 113 -5.38 -16.95 -1.66
CA PRO A 113 -5.68 -17.94 -2.69
C PRO A 113 -5.84 -17.22 -4.03
N HIS A 114 -5.28 -17.78 -5.11
CA HIS A 114 -5.23 -17.16 -6.42
C HIS A 114 -6.15 -17.88 -7.42
N ASN A 115 -6.71 -17.12 -8.35
CA ASN A 115 -7.43 -17.61 -9.52
C ASN A 115 -6.68 -17.21 -10.80
N LEU A 116 -6.86 -17.95 -11.90
CA LEU A 116 -6.21 -17.68 -13.18
C LEU A 116 -7.20 -17.10 -14.20
N ASP A 117 -6.75 -16.11 -14.99
CA ASP A 117 -7.49 -15.70 -16.17
C ASP A 117 -7.26 -16.64 -17.37
N PHE A 118 -7.96 -16.40 -18.48
CA PHE A 118 -7.85 -17.21 -19.71
C PHE A 118 -6.45 -17.23 -20.34
N ARG A 119 -5.54 -16.34 -19.92
CA ARG A 119 -4.15 -16.25 -20.38
C ARG A 119 -3.18 -16.88 -19.37
N GLY A 120 -3.70 -17.43 -18.26
CA GLY A 120 -2.90 -18.01 -17.19
C GLY A 120 -2.32 -16.99 -16.21
N ARG A 121 -2.76 -15.72 -16.20
CA ARG A 121 -2.30 -14.74 -15.20
C ARG A 121 -3.02 -14.98 -13.87
N ALA A 122 -2.25 -14.99 -12.78
CA ALA A 122 -2.77 -15.21 -11.44
C ALA A 122 -3.24 -13.90 -10.77
N TYR A 123 -4.40 -13.95 -10.12
CA TYR A 123 -5.00 -12.86 -9.36
C TYR A 123 -5.45 -13.35 -7.99
N PRO A 124 -5.18 -12.63 -6.90
CA PRO A 124 -5.76 -12.90 -5.59
C PRO A 124 -7.29 -12.91 -5.67
N MET A 125 -7.93 -13.91 -5.06
CA MET A 125 -9.39 -13.99 -5.03
C MET A 125 -10.02 -12.94 -4.11
N HIS A 126 -9.29 -12.43 -3.10
CA HIS A 126 -9.83 -11.39 -2.23
C HIS A 126 -9.81 -10.02 -2.95
N PRO A 127 -10.97 -9.38 -3.18
CA PRO A 127 -11.03 -8.19 -4.02
C PRO A 127 -10.52 -6.89 -3.38
N HIS A 128 -10.49 -6.78 -2.04
CA HIS A 128 -10.30 -5.49 -1.38
C HIS A 128 -8.84 -5.24 -0.98
N LEU A 129 -8.31 -6.03 -0.03
CA LEU A 129 -6.95 -5.89 0.46
C LEU A 129 -6.08 -7.00 -0.13
N ASN A 130 -5.27 -6.67 -1.13
CA ASN A 130 -4.31 -7.59 -1.74
C ASN A 130 -3.08 -6.86 -2.31
N HIS A 131 -2.02 -7.62 -2.55
CA HIS A 131 -0.71 -7.10 -2.99
C HIS A 131 -0.66 -6.67 -4.46
N LEU A 132 -1.68 -6.95 -5.27
CA LEU A 132 -1.79 -6.45 -6.65
C LEU A 132 -2.56 -5.12 -6.75
N SER A 133 -3.02 -4.59 -5.61
CA SER A 133 -3.85 -3.39 -5.55
C SER A 133 -3.01 -2.10 -5.49
N SER A 134 -3.66 -1.00 -5.09
CA SER A 134 -3.06 0.34 -4.95
C SER A 134 -1.79 0.36 -4.10
N ASP A 135 -0.93 1.38 -4.29
CA ASP A 135 0.26 1.65 -3.46
C ASP A 135 -0.03 1.51 -1.96
N LEU A 136 -1.14 2.08 -1.50
CA LEU A 136 -1.62 1.92 -0.13
C LEU A 136 -1.70 0.45 0.33
N CYS A 137 -2.29 -0.43 -0.48
CA CYS A 137 -2.43 -1.84 -0.13
C CYS A 137 -1.06 -2.52 -0.09
N ARG A 138 -0.17 -2.18 -1.03
CA ARG A 138 1.20 -2.72 -1.07
C ARG A 138 2.03 -2.21 0.10
N GLY A 139 1.87 -0.95 0.50
CA GLY A 139 2.61 -0.33 1.60
C GLY A 139 2.21 -0.83 2.98
N VAL A 140 0.98 -1.34 3.17
CA VAL A 140 0.55 -1.91 4.45
C VAL A 140 0.84 -3.41 4.58
N LEU A 141 1.15 -4.10 3.48
CA LEU A 141 1.36 -5.55 3.44
C LEU A 141 2.85 -5.89 3.49
N GLU A 142 3.22 -6.81 4.37
CA GLU A 142 4.57 -7.35 4.50
C GLU A 142 4.54 -8.88 4.52
N PHE A 143 5.68 -9.53 4.27
CA PHE A 143 5.75 -10.99 4.42
C PHE A 143 5.58 -11.39 5.88
N ALA A 144 4.82 -12.46 6.12
CA ALA A 144 4.64 -12.97 7.47
C ALA A 144 5.96 -13.52 8.05
N GLU A 145 6.74 -14.20 7.22
CA GLU A 145 8.06 -14.71 7.56
C GLU A 145 9.13 -13.70 7.12
N GLY A 146 9.77 -13.06 8.09
CA GLY A 146 10.88 -12.15 7.84
C GLY A 146 12.19 -12.90 7.58
N ARG A 147 13.13 -12.23 6.91
CA ARG A 147 14.47 -12.78 6.65
C ARG A 147 15.56 -11.78 7.05
N PRO A 148 16.72 -12.24 7.55
CA PRO A 148 17.85 -11.35 7.82
C PRO A 148 18.30 -10.68 6.52
N LEU A 149 18.54 -9.37 6.56
CA LEU A 149 18.98 -8.61 5.39
C LEU A 149 20.27 -9.18 4.78
N GLY A 150 21.21 -9.64 5.60
CA GLY A 150 22.51 -10.09 5.15
C GLY A 150 23.32 -8.99 4.47
N LYS A 151 24.39 -9.37 3.77
CA LYS A 151 25.31 -8.43 3.10
C LYS A 151 24.66 -7.68 1.94
N SER A 152 23.80 -8.36 1.18
CA SER A 152 23.16 -7.81 -0.02
C SER A 152 21.79 -7.18 0.25
N GLY A 153 21.06 -7.60 1.28
CA GLY A 153 19.69 -7.10 1.52
C GLY A 153 19.66 -5.62 1.87
N LEU A 154 20.62 -5.11 2.64
CA LEU A 154 20.69 -3.66 2.92
C LEU A 154 20.90 -2.84 1.64
N ARG A 155 21.73 -3.35 0.72
CA ARG A 155 21.93 -2.72 -0.60
C ARG A 155 20.62 -2.72 -1.39
N TRP A 156 19.92 -3.85 -1.44
CA TRP A 156 18.66 -3.99 -2.16
C TRP A 156 17.53 -3.16 -1.55
N LEU A 157 17.53 -2.97 -0.22
CA LEU A 157 16.57 -2.11 0.46
C LEU A 157 16.75 -0.64 0.06
N LYS A 158 17.99 -0.15 -0.03
CA LYS A 158 18.28 1.20 -0.57
C LYS A 158 17.86 1.32 -2.03
N ILE A 159 18.18 0.32 -2.86
CA ILE A 159 17.76 0.31 -4.28
C ILE A 159 16.23 0.32 -4.40
N GLN A 160 15.52 -0.45 -3.56
CA GLN A 160 14.07 -0.47 -3.53
C GLN A 160 13.50 0.90 -3.17
N LEU A 161 14.06 1.57 -2.15
CA LEU A 161 13.64 2.91 -1.76
C LEU A 161 13.81 3.91 -2.92
N ALA A 162 14.95 3.88 -3.60
CA ALA A 162 15.18 4.70 -4.79
C ALA A 162 14.19 4.41 -5.93
N ASN A 163 13.83 3.14 -6.14
CA ASN A 163 12.84 2.74 -7.15
C ASN A 163 11.44 3.27 -6.82
N LEU A 164 11.04 3.19 -5.55
CA LEU A 164 9.74 3.67 -5.06
C LEU A 164 9.64 5.20 -5.10
N TYR A 165 10.75 5.89 -4.87
CA TYR A 165 10.82 7.34 -5.02
C TYR A 165 10.57 7.78 -6.48
N ALA A 166 11.15 7.03 -7.43
CA ALA A 166 11.04 7.25 -8.86
C ALA A 166 11.48 8.66 -9.31
N GLY A 167 10.77 9.29 -10.25
CA GLY A 167 11.11 10.64 -10.73
C GLY A 167 12.38 10.71 -11.60
N GLY A 168 12.77 9.61 -12.23
CA GLY A 168 14.00 9.46 -13.01
C GLY A 168 15.15 8.83 -12.24
N VAL A 169 15.04 8.70 -10.91
CA VAL A 169 16.02 8.02 -10.06
C VAL A 169 16.05 6.52 -10.35
N GLU A 170 14.89 5.92 -10.62
CA GLU A 170 14.72 4.50 -10.97
C GLU A 170 15.42 4.13 -12.30
N LYS A 171 15.83 5.11 -13.10
CA LYS A 171 16.58 4.92 -14.35
C LYS A 171 18.09 5.00 -14.17
N LEU A 172 18.56 5.47 -13.01
CA LEU A 172 19.99 5.51 -12.71
C LEU A 172 20.56 4.10 -12.59
N SER A 173 21.89 4.00 -12.70
CA SER A 173 22.62 2.78 -12.33
C SER A 173 22.36 2.43 -10.87
N TYR A 174 22.60 1.18 -10.49
CA TYR A 174 22.43 0.79 -9.08
C TYR A 174 23.27 1.63 -8.13
N ASP A 175 24.48 2.01 -8.53
CA ASP A 175 25.33 2.88 -7.69
C ASP A 175 24.79 4.31 -7.62
N GLY A 176 24.19 4.82 -8.70
CA GLY A 176 23.48 6.10 -8.69
C GLY A 176 22.25 6.09 -7.78
N ARG A 177 21.49 4.99 -7.75
CA ARG A 177 20.37 4.80 -6.83
C ARG A 177 20.82 4.73 -5.38
N LEU A 178 21.92 4.03 -5.10
CA LEU A 178 22.51 3.99 -3.76
C LEU A 178 22.96 5.39 -3.30
N ALA A 179 23.69 6.11 -4.16
CA ALA A 179 24.13 7.47 -3.87
C ALA A 179 22.95 8.42 -3.62
N PHE A 180 21.86 8.28 -4.38
CA PHE A 180 20.64 9.05 -4.14
C PHE A 180 20.11 8.83 -2.72
N VAL A 181 19.97 7.58 -2.26
CA VAL A 181 19.48 7.29 -0.91
C VAL A 181 20.47 7.75 0.16
N ASP A 182 21.77 7.54 -0.06
CA ASP A 182 22.80 7.97 0.88
C ASP A 182 22.82 9.49 1.08
N ASN A 183 22.48 10.27 0.04
CA ASN A 183 22.35 11.72 0.12
C ASN A 183 21.05 12.21 0.78
N HIS A 184 20.06 11.34 0.98
CA HIS A 184 18.76 11.66 1.58
C HIS A 184 18.52 10.88 2.89
N LEU A 185 19.58 10.40 3.56
CA LEU A 185 19.42 9.63 4.80
C LEU A 185 18.70 10.42 5.90
N ASP A 186 18.94 11.72 5.98
CA ASP A 186 18.25 12.58 6.96
C ASP A 186 16.74 12.64 6.68
N ASP A 187 16.33 12.73 5.42
CA ASP A 187 14.91 12.70 5.02
C ASP A 187 14.27 11.33 5.25
N VAL A 188 15.05 10.25 5.07
CA VAL A 188 14.63 8.87 5.38
C VAL A 188 14.37 8.71 6.87
N PHE A 189 15.29 9.18 7.73
CA PHE A 189 15.13 9.12 9.18
C PHE A 189 13.97 10.01 9.65
N ASP A 190 13.83 11.23 9.12
CA ASP A 190 12.69 12.10 9.44
C ASP A 190 11.35 11.47 9.01
N SER A 191 11.29 10.87 7.82
CA SER A 191 10.10 10.19 7.34
C SER A 191 9.74 8.98 8.20
N ALA A 192 10.71 8.27 8.76
CA ALA A 192 10.47 7.14 9.66
C ALA A 192 10.03 7.59 11.07
N ASP A 193 10.64 8.65 11.62
CA ASP A 193 10.40 9.10 12.99
C ASP A 193 9.19 10.04 13.12
N ASN A 194 9.05 10.96 12.18
CA ASN A 194 8.02 12.01 12.16
C ASN A 194 7.21 12.02 10.85
N PRO A 195 6.63 10.88 10.42
CA PRO A 195 5.97 10.73 9.12
C PRO A 195 4.83 11.72 8.85
N LEU A 196 4.17 12.25 9.89
CA LEU A 196 3.04 13.20 9.74
C LEU A 196 3.42 14.66 10.00
N ASN A 197 4.38 14.90 10.89
CA ASN A 197 4.69 16.23 11.42
C ASN A 197 6.07 16.74 10.99
N GLY A 198 6.90 15.89 10.37
CA GLY A 198 8.20 16.25 9.82
C GLY A 198 8.09 16.87 8.42
N ASN A 199 9.14 16.70 7.64
CA ASN A 199 9.25 17.20 6.27
C ASN A 199 8.33 16.45 5.29
N ARG A 200 7.89 15.24 5.67
CA ARG A 200 7.01 14.38 4.86
C ARG A 200 7.58 14.10 3.47
N TRP A 201 8.90 13.93 3.37
CA TRP A 201 9.60 13.65 2.12
C TRP A 201 9.03 12.42 1.40
N TRP A 202 8.64 11.38 2.14
CA TRP A 202 7.98 10.20 1.58
C TRP A 202 6.71 10.50 0.75
N LEU A 203 6.02 11.63 0.95
CA LEU A 203 4.85 12.04 0.14
C LEU A 203 5.23 12.53 -1.27
N THR A 204 6.50 12.86 -1.52
CA THR A 204 6.97 13.32 -2.83
C THR A 204 7.36 12.17 -3.76
N ALA A 205 7.38 10.93 -3.25
CA ALA A 205 7.61 9.72 -4.02
C ALA A 205 6.40 9.37 -4.93
N GLU A 206 6.64 8.60 -5.99
CA GLU A 206 5.57 8.09 -6.85
C GLU A 206 4.70 7.02 -6.15
N ASP A 207 5.33 6.14 -5.36
CA ASP A 207 4.68 5.14 -4.50
C ASP A 207 4.89 5.50 -3.01
N PRO A 208 4.16 6.48 -2.45
CA PRO A 208 4.46 7.09 -1.15
C PRO A 208 4.32 6.12 0.04
N PHE A 209 3.28 5.28 0.09
CA PHE A 209 3.07 4.39 1.24
C PHE A 209 4.13 3.28 1.29
N GLN A 210 4.50 2.71 0.13
CA GLN A 210 5.62 1.79 0.06
C GLN A 210 6.96 2.50 0.37
N CYS A 211 7.14 3.75 -0.08
CA CYS A 211 8.35 4.53 0.23
C CYS A 211 8.49 4.74 1.74
N LEU A 212 7.39 5.08 2.43
CA LEU A 212 7.36 5.20 3.89
C LEU A 212 7.72 3.86 4.57
N ALA A 213 7.17 2.74 4.10
CA ALA A 213 7.52 1.41 4.60
C ALA A 213 9.02 1.12 4.48
N ALA A 214 9.61 1.44 3.32
CA ALA A 214 11.03 1.31 3.08
C ALA A 214 11.87 2.25 3.97
N CYS A 215 11.41 3.48 4.22
CA CYS A 215 12.09 4.43 5.10
C CYS A 215 12.16 3.90 6.55
N ILE A 216 11.04 3.37 7.06
CA ILE A 216 10.96 2.77 8.39
C ILE A 216 11.93 1.59 8.50
N ASN A 217 11.86 0.64 7.56
CA ASN A 217 12.68 -0.56 7.60
C ASN A 217 14.19 -0.25 7.42
N LEU A 218 14.53 0.71 6.55
CA LEU A 218 15.93 1.15 6.37
C LEU A 218 16.46 1.86 7.61
N SER A 219 15.62 2.70 8.25
CA SER A 219 16.01 3.42 9.48
C SER A 219 16.29 2.45 10.62
N GLU A 220 15.45 1.45 10.81
CA GLU A 220 15.66 0.36 11.78
C GLU A 220 16.98 -0.37 11.49
N ALA A 221 17.21 -0.75 10.22
CA ALA A 221 18.42 -1.45 9.81
C ALA A 221 19.70 -0.64 10.08
N LEU A 222 19.71 0.66 9.75
CA LEU A 222 20.88 1.52 9.90
C LEU A 222 21.16 1.92 11.36
N ARG A 223 20.14 1.94 12.22
CA ARG A 223 20.31 2.21 13.67
C ARG A 223 20.77 0.99 14.46
N SER A 224 20.61 -0.21 13.90
CA SER A 224 21.11 -1.44 14.50
C SER A 224 22.64 -1.47 14.52
N SER A 225 23.22 -2.00 15.60
CA SER A 225 24.67 -2.26 15.69
C SER A 225 25.15 -3.33 14.70
N SER A 226 24.22 -4.13 14.16
CA SER A 226 24.47 -5.15 13.15
C SER A 226 23.37 -5.09 12.07
N PRO A 227 23.47 -4.17 11.10
CA PRO A 227 22.44 -3.99 10.07
C PRO A 227 22.15 -5.26 9.26
N HIS A 228 23.15 -6.12 9.06
CA HIS A 228 23.02 -7.35 8.28
C HIS A 228 22.20 -8.45 8.97
N THR A 229 21.99 -8.37 10.29
CA THR A 229 21.22 -9.36 11.04
C THR A 229 19.80 -8.92 11.32
N VAL A 230 19.43 -7.68 10.96
CA VAL A 230 18.06 -7.18 11.11
C VAL A 230 17.14 -8.01 10.22
N ILE A 231 16.06 -8.50 10.83
CA ILE A 231 15.03 -9.27 10.16
C ILE A 231 14.10 -8.29 9.45
N SER A 232 14.06 -8.36 8.12
CA SER A 232 13.15 -7.55 7.31
C SER A 232 12.01 -8.41 6.79
N HIS A 233 10.81 -7.86 6.84
CA HIS A 233 9.58 -8.43 6.30
C HIS A 233 9.17 -7.75 4.99
N LEU A 234 9.87 -6.69 4.59
CA LEU A 234 9.49 -5.86 3.47
C LEU A 234 9.73 -6.58 2.13
N PRO A 235 8.73 -6.66 1.23
CA PRO A 235 8.94 -7.20 -0.11
C PRO A 235 9.84 -6.25 -0.93
N ILE A 236 10.82 -6.82 -1.64
CA ILE A 236 11.67 -6.10 -2.61
C ILE A 236 11.15 -6.40 -4.01
N HIS A 237 10.77 -5.36 -4.76
CA HIS A 237 10.22 -5.49 -6.10
C HIS A 237 11.34 -5.44 -7.15
N GLN A 238 11.45 -6.51 -7.94
CA GLN A 238 12.28 -6.54 -9.13
C GLN A 238 11.37 -6.58 -10.36
N VAL A 239 11.28 -5.46 -11.06
CA VAL A 239 10.54 -5.35 -12.32
C VAL A 239 11.57 -5.27 -13.44
N SER A 240 11.49 -6.19 -14.40
CA SER A 240 12.30 -6.13 -15.61
C SER A 240 11.95 -4.86 -16.38
N VAL A 241 12.94 -4.00 -16.59
CA VAL A 241 12.84 -2.82 -17.49
C VAL A 241 13.11 -3.25 -18.91
#